data_AF-A0A520HJ63-F1
#
_entry.id   AF-A0A520HJ63-F1
#
_cell.length_a   1.000
_cell.length_b   1.000
_cell.length_c   1.000
_cell.angle_alpha   90.00
_cell.angle_beta   90.00
_cell.angle_gamma   90.00
#
_symmetry.space_group_name_H-M   'P 1'
#
loop_
_entity.id
_entity.type
_entity.pdbx_description
1 polymer ?
#
loop_
_entity_poly.entity_id
_entity_poly.type
_entity_poly.pdbx_seq_one_letter_code
_entity_poly.pdbx_strand_id
1 'polypeptide(L)'
;MNPINDQGSFLGLLTMVPGLTLLLIVAETRFDRAFGDMIVRCTGTSTLQRIEEARSDLARTMFDGLRIMLLVQALVAALAWVFAVPLFELIGADARAVFAFRQTALGTVFHLVVIAATVVLAYYDLFGRILVTWTAFAIGSGLATLLQWDTGFAAFGWGYMAGAVVGASVGLALVAEATVNLTYLLFVGNNPSVVGHGGRLL
;
A
#
# COMPACT_ATOMS: atom_id res chain seq x y z
N MET A 1 17.34 12.10 -14.70
CA MET A 1 17.49 12.78 -13.39
C MET A 1 17.23 14.26 -13.63
N ASN A 2 16.24 14.83 -12.95
CA ASN A 2 15.89 16.25 -13.09
C ASN A 2 15.87 16.86 -11.68
N PRO A 3 16.79 17.77 -11.34
CA PRO A 3 16.95 18.27 -9.97
C PRO A 3 15.67 18.84 -9.35
N ILE A 4 14.80 19.47 -10.15
CA ILE A 4 13.54 20.08 -9.69
C ILE A 4 12.52 18.99 -9.34
N ASN A 5 12.39 17.98 -10.19
CA ASN A 5 11.53 16.83 -9.90
C ASN A 5 12.04 16.07 -8.66
N ASP A 6 13.34 15.83 -8.60
CA ASP A 6 13.96 15.00 -7.57
C ASP A 6 13.84 15.66 -6.19
N GLN A 7 14.07 16.98 -6.10
CA GLN A 7 13.88 17.75 -4.87
C GLN A 7 12.44 17.69 -4.36
N GLY A 8 11.47 18.01 -5.22
CA GLY A 8 10.06 18.01 -4.81
C GLY A 8 9.55 16.61 -4.46
N SER A 9 9.96 15.60 -5.24
CA SER A 9 9.59 14.20 -4.98
C SER A 9 10.17 13.69 -3.65
N PHE A 10 11.45 13.99 -3.36
CA PHE A 10 12.07 13.60 -2.10
C PHE A 10 11.33 14.19 -0.88
N LEU A 11 11.05 15.49 -0.89
CA LEU A 11 10.30 16.15 0.17
C LEU A 11 8.87 15.59 0.29
N GLY A 12 8.23 15.27 -0.83
CA GLY A 12 6.91 14.67 -0.85
C GLY A 12 6.91 13.26 -0.26
N LEU A 13 7.94 12.45 -0.52
CA LEU A 13 8.06 11.11 0.07
C LEU A 13 8.26 11.15 1.59
N LEU A 14 8.91 12.18 2.14
CA LEU A 14 9.05 12.36 3.59
C LEU A 14 7.69 12.47 4.30
N THR A 15 6.65 12.95 3.62
CA THR A 15 5.31 13.04 4.21
C THR A 15 4.69 11.68 4.51
N MET A 16 5.28 10.59 4.01
CA MET A 16 4.83 9.21 4.25
C MET A 16 5.19 8.67 5.65
N VAL A 17 6.19 9.27 6.32
CA VAL A 17 6.75 8.77 7.59
C VAL A 17 5.68 8.53 8.68
N PRO A 18 4.73 9.45 8.93
CA PRO A 18 3.68 9.23 9.93
C PRO A 18 2.79 8.03 9.58
N GLY A 19 2.41 7.87 8.31
CA GLY A 19 1.60 6.75 7.85
C GLY A 19 2.33 5.41 7.95
N LEU A 20 3.64 5.35 7.64
CA LEU A 20 4.47 4.16 7.86
C LEU A 20 4.52 3.78 9.34
N THR A 21 4.66 4.77 10.22
CA THR A 21 4.69 4.54 11.67
C THR A 21 3.38 3.93 12.16
N LEU A 22 2.23 4.46 11.71
CA LEU A 22 0.91 3.90 12.02
C LEU A 22 0.72 2.50 11.46
N LEU A 23 1.19 2.25 10.24
CA LEU A 23 1.12 0.94 9.60
C LEU A 23 1.85 -0.11 10.44
N LEU A 24 3.12 0.12 10.77
CA LEU A 24 3.96 -0.86 11.46
C LEU A 24 3.57 -1.03 12.93
N ILE A 25 3.40 0.07 13.66
CA ILE A 25 3.19 0.01 15.11
C ILE A 25 1.75 -0.39 15.46
N VAL A 26 0.77 0.09 14.69
CA VAL A 26 -0.64 -0.08 15.06
C VAL A 26 -1.33 -1.12 14.19
N ALA A 27 -1.30 -0.95 12.86
CA ALA A 27 -2.09 -1.80 11.98
C ALA A 27 -1.50 -3.22 11.89
N GLU A 28 -0.20 -3.35 11.65
CA GLU A 28 0.50 -4.64 11.55
C GLU A 28 0.43 -5.41 12.87
N THR A 29 0.73 -4.75 14.00
CA THR A 29 0.68 -5.42 15.33
C THR A 29 -0.72 -5.90 15.70
N ARG A 30 -1.79 -5.20 15.27
CA ARG A 30 -3.17 -5.68 15.47
C ARG A 30 -3.52 -6.82 14.52
N PHE A 31 -3.09 -6.72 13.27
CA PHE A 31 -3.29 -7.73 12.25
C PHE A 31 -2.61 -9.05 12.63
N ASP A 32 -1.35 -8.99 13.07
CA ASP A 32 -0.56 -10.14 13.53
C ASP A 32 -1.30 -10.98 14.57
N ARG A 33 -1.85 -10.32 15.60
CA ARG A 33 -2.62 -10.96 16.66
C ARG A 33 -3.91 -11.61 16.14
N ALA A 34 -4.65 -10.90 15.28
CA ALA A 34 -5.88 -11.44 14.70
C ALA A 34 -5.60 -12.63 13.77
N PHE A 35 -4.51 -12.56 13.01
CA PHE A 35 -4.08 -13.63 12.11
C PHE A 35 -3.62 -14.86 12.91
N GLY A 36 -2.84 -14.64 13.98
CA GLY A 36 -2.44 -15.71 14.90
C GLY A 36 -3.62 -16.44 15.54
N ASP A 37 -4.64 -15.70 16.02
CA ASP A 37 -5.87 -16.33 16.56
C ASP A 37 -6.60 -17.16 15.52
N MET A 38 -6.70 -16.66 14.27
CA MET A 38 -7.28 -17.42 13.17
C MET A 38 -6.50 -18.73 12.91
N ILE A 39 -5.17 -18.68 12.84
CA ILE A 39 -4.32 -19.87 12.63
C ILE A 39 -4.52 -20.89 13.74
N VAL A 40 -4.51 -20.46 15.00
CA VAL A 40 -4.74 -21.34 16.16
C VAL A 40 -6.09 -22.06 16.04
N ARG A 41 -7.16 -21.33 15.68
CA ARG A 41 -8.49 -21.92 15.50
C ARG A 41 -8.55 -22.90 14.34
N CYS A 42 -7.84 -22.64 13.25
CA CYS A 42 -7.77 -23.57 12.12
C CYS A 42 -7.03 -24.87 12.47
N THR A 43 -5.97 -24.80 13.28
CA THR A 43 -5.18 -25.98 13.69
C THR A 43 -5.75 -26.73 14.89
N GLY A 44 -6.67 -26.12 15.63
CA GLY A 44 -7.30 -26.70 16.83
C GLY A 44 -8.58 -27.47 16.55
N THR A 45 -9.32 -27.80 17.62
CA THR A 45 -10.63 -28.49 17.55
C THR A 45 -11.80 -27.51 17.35
N SER A 46 -11.58 -26.44 16.58
CA SER A 46 -12.60 -25.41 16.37
C SER A 46 -13.63 -25.85 15.32
N THR A 47 -14.88 -25.41 15.48
CA THR A 47 -15.90 -25.61 14.44
C THR A 47 -15.65 -24.68 13.26
N LEU A 48 -16.16 -25.05 12.08
CA LEU A 48 -16.07 -24.22 10.87
C LEU A 48 -16.63 -22.81 11.09
N GLN A 49 -17.75 -22.68 11.82
CA GLN A 49 -18.35 -21.39 12.14
C GLN A 49 -17.36 -20.48 12.90
N ARG A 50 -16.65 -21.01 13.89
CA ARG A 50 -15.70 -20.23 14.70
C ARG A 50 -14.44 -19.82 13.93
N ILE A 51 -14.07 -20.58 12.90
CA ILE A 51 -12.99 -20.22 11.96
C ILE A 51 -13.45 -19.06 11.07
N GLU A 52 -14.67 -19.13 10.57
CA GLU A 52 -15.26 -18.08 9.74
C GLU A 52 -15.44 -16.76 10.50
N GLU A 53 -15.87 -16.83 11.76
CA GLU A 53 -15.91 -15.67 12.66
C GLU A 53 -14.53 -15.01 12.82
N ALA A 54 -13.48 -15.82 13.04
CA ALA A 54 -12.11 -15.31 13.16
C ALA A 54 -11.58 -14.69 11.86
N ARG A 55 -11.92 -15.26 10.70
CA ARG A 55 -11.62 -14.66 9.39
C ARG A 55 -12.31 -13.30 9.21
N SER A 56 -13.57 -13.20 9.62
CA SER A 56 -14.31 -11.93 9.60
C SER A 56 -13.72 -10.90 10.57
N ASP A 57 -13.26 -11.32 11.74
CA ASP A 57 -12.58 -10.45 12.71
C ASP A 57 -11.22 -9.96 12.19
N LEU A 58 -10.46 -10.84 11.51
CA LEU A 58 -9.22 -10.49 10.82
C LEU A 58 -9.47 -9.42 9.74
N ALA A 59 -10.47 -9.64 8.87
CA ALA A 59 -10.83 -8.68 7.83
C ALA A 59 -11.21 -7.32 8.43
N ARG A 60 -12.04 -7.30 9.49
CA ARG A 60 -12.41 -6.06 10.20
C ARG A 60 -11.20 -5.35 10.79
N THR A 61 -10.30 -6.09 11.43
CA THR A 61 -9.06 -5.54 12.02
C THR A 61 -8.19 -4.87 10.96
N MET A 62 -8.07 -5.50 9.78
CA MET A 62 -7.38 -4.93 8.62
C MET A 62 -8.05 -3.64 8.12
N PHE A 63 -9.37 -3.64 7.93
CA PHE A 63 -10.11 -2.46 7.49
C PHE A 63 -9.99 -1.28 8.47
N ASP A 64 -10.06 -1.55 9.78
CA ASP A 64 -9.90 -0.51 10.81
C ASP A 64 -8.49 0.09 10.79
N GLY A 65 -7.46 -0.75 10.67
CA GLY A 65 -6.07 -0.32 10.55
C GLY A 65 -5.85 0.56 9.32
N LEU A 66 -6.34 0.11 8.17
CA LEU A 66 -6.28 0.84 6.91
C LEU A 66 -7.00 2.20 7.01
N ARG A 67 -8.19 2.24 7.63
CA ARG A 67 -8.97 3.47 7.80
C ARG A 67 -8.23 4.52 8.62
N ILE A 68 -7.69 4.14 9.78
CA ILE A 68 -6.96 5.08 10.65
C ILE A 68 -5.71 5.60 9.95
N MET A 69 -4.94 4.70 9.32
CA MET A 69 -3.75 5.07 8.55
C MET A 69 -4.11 6.06 7.43
N LEU A 70 -5.15 5.77 6.64
CA LEU A 70 -5.56 6.63 5.52
C LEU A 70 -6.04 8.00 5.98
N LEU A 71 -6.82 8.08 7.06
CA LEU A 71 -7.31 9.35 7.58
C LEU A 71 -6.14 10.26 8.00
N VAL A 72 -5.19 9.71 8.76
CA VAL A 72 -4.03 10.48 9.22
C VAL A 72 -3.13 10.85 8.04
N GLN A 73 -2.84 9.91 7.14
CA GLN A 73 -1.98 10.18 6.00
C GLN A 73 -2.61 11.18 5.03
N ALA A 74 -3.92 11.10 4.77
CA ALA A 74 -4.63 12.04 3.93
C ALA A 74 -4.60 13.45 4.53
N LEU A 75 -4.73 13.58 5.86
CA LEU A 75 -4.58 14.87 6.54
C LEU A 75 -3.16 15.43 6.37
N VAL A 76 -2.12 14.60 6.57
CA VAL A 76 -0.72 15.01 6.38
C VAL A 76 -0.48 15.45 4.93
N ALA A 77 -0.95 14.68 3.95
CA ALA A 77 -0.82 15.00 2.52
C ALA A 77 -1.58 16.28 2.16
N ALA A 78 -2.78 16.50 2.71
CA ALA A 78 -3.56 17.72 2.49
C ALA A 78 -2.85 18.95 3.08
N LEU A 79 -2.32 18.85 4.29
CA LEU A 79 -1.54 19.93 4.92
C LEU A 79 -0.28 20.22 4.10
N ALA A 80 0.47 19.20 3.70
CA ALA A 80 1.63 19.35 2.83
C ALA A 80 1.24 20.06 1.52
N TRP A 81 0.12 19.66 0.90
CA TRP A 81 -0.34 20.25 -0.35
C TRP A 81 -0.68 21.75 -0.23
N VAL A 82 -1.42 22.12 0.81
CA VAL A 82 -1.85 23.50 1.10
C VAL A 82 -0.65 24.36 1.45
N PHE A 83 0.21 23.89 2.36
CA PHE A 83 1.38 24.63 2.84
C PHE A 83 2.64 24.47 1.96
N ALA A 84 2.51 23.90 0.75
CA ALA A 84 3.66 23.64 -0.12
C ALA A 84 4.51 24.88 -0.41
N VAL A 85 3.88 26.00 -0.80
CA VAL A 85 4.60 27.25 -1.13
C VAL A 85 5.33 27.82 0.10
N PRO A 86 4.67 28.08 1.24
CA PRO A 86 5.36 28.64 2.41
C PRO A 86 6.42 27.68 2.97
N LEU A 87 6.24 26.37 2.86
CA LEU A 87 7.27 25.39 3.25
C LEU A 87 8.52 25.52 2.39
N PHE A 88 8.36 25.71 1.08
CA PHE A 88 9.48 25.88 0.15
C PHE A 88 10.19 27.22 0.33
N GLU A 89 9.44 28.30 0.57
CA GLU A 89 10.01 29.61 0.91
C GLU A 89 10.82 29.57 2.21
N LEU A 90 10.31 28.87 3.24
CA LEU A 90 10.97 28.73 4.53
C LEU A 90 12.34 28.06 4.45
N ILE A 91 12.50 27.08 3.56
CA ILE A 91 13.75 26.32 3.40
C ILE A 91 14.62 26.82 2.24
N GLY A 92 14.20 27.88 1.54
CA GLY A 92 14.90 28.42 0.37
C GLY A 92 14.95 27.46 -0.83
N ALA A 93 13.93 26.60 -0.99
CA ALA A 93 13.83 25.64 -2.09
C ALA A 93 13.28 26.26 -3.38
N ASP A 94 13.57 25.63 -4.53
CA ASP A 94 13.09 26.10 -5.83
C ASP A 94 11.56 25.96 -5.93
N ALA A 95 10.86 27.08 -6.14
CA ALA A 95 9.41 27.12 -6.23
C ALA A 95 8.84 26.23 -7.36
N ARG A 96 9.63 25.92 -8.41
CA ARG A 96 9.20 25.02 -9.50
C ARG A 96 8.98 23.58 -9.02
N ALA A 97 9.65 23.17 -7.95
CA ALA A 97 9.52 21.83 -7.37
C ALA A 97 8.21 21.65 -6.57
N VAL A 98 7.43 22.71 -6.34
CA VAL A 98 6.13 22.66 -5.64
C VAL A 98 5.15 21.72 -6.33
N PHE A 99 5.14 21.65 -7.65
CA PHE A 99 4.26 20.72 -8.39
C PHE A 99 4.61 19.27 -8.08
N ALA A 100 5.89 18.91 -8.20
CA ALA A 100 6.39 17.58 -7.87
C ALA A 100 6.08 17.21 -6.41
N PHE A 101 6.29 18.15 -5.49
CA PHE A 101 6.03 17.96 -4.07
C PHE A 101 4.55 17.66 -3.78
N ARG A 102 3.63 18.47 -4.32
CA ARG A 102 2.18 18.29 -4.13
C ARG A 102 1.73 16.91 -4.60
N GLN A 103 2.03 16.57 -5.85
CA GLN A 103 1.58 15.29 -6.42
C GLN A 103 2.22 14.10 -5.70
N THR A 104 3.50 14.20 -5.34
CA THR A 104 4.17 13.13 -4.59
C THR A 104 3.58 12.96 -3.20
N ALA A 105 3.34 14.06 -2.47
CA ALA A 105 2.72 14.03 -1.14
C ALA A 105 1.34 13.35 -1.18
N LEU A 106 0.50 13.67 -2.17
CA LEU A 106 -0.79 12.99 -2.36
C LEU A 106 -0.61 11.52 -2.76
N GLY A 107 0.33 11.24 -3.66
CA GLY A 107 0.69 9.88 -4.06
C GLY A 107 1.12 8.99 -2.88
N THR A 108 1.71 9.57 -1.83
CA THR A 108 2.11 8.80 -0.64
C THR A 108 0.92 8.13 0.08
N VAL A 109 -0.29 8.70 -0.02
CA VAL A 109 -1.52 8.12 0.54
C VAL A 109 -1.77 6.75 -0.09
N PHE A 110 -1.74 6.68 -1.43
CA PHE A 110 -1.97 5.45 -2.18
C PHE A 110 -0.78 4.49 -2.09
N HIS A 111 0.45 5.02 -2.06
CA HIS A 111 1.64 4.20 -1.86
C HIS A 111 1.58 3.46 -0.51
N LEU A 112 1.09 4.10 0.55
CA LEU A 112 0.89 3.42 1.84
C LEU A 112 -0.16 2.30 1.77
N VAL A 113 -1.19 2.43 0.93
CA VAL A 113 -2.12 1.32 0.65
C VAL A 113 -1.40 0.15 -0.02
N VAL A 114 -0.48 0.42 -0.96
CA VAL A 114 0.33 -0.62 -1.61
C VAL A 114 1.21 -1.36 -0.61
N ILE A 115 1.85 -0.63 0.31
CA ILE A 115 2.66 -1.24 1.37
C ILE A 115 1.77 -2.05 2.31
N ALA A 116 0.63 -1.51 2.75
CA ALA A 116 -0.31 -2.23 3.62
C ALA A 116 -0.84 -3.51 2.96
N ALA A 117 -1.20 -3.46 1.67
CA ALA A 117 -1.60 -4.64 0.91
C ALA A 117 -0.46 -5.67 0.81
N THR A 118 0.77 -5.21 0.60
CA THR A 118 1.97 -6.07 0.56
C THR A 118 2.18 -6.79 1.89
N VAL A 119 2.07 -6.09 3.02
CA VAL A 119 2.17 -6.69 4.35
C VAL A 119 1.14 -7.81 4.51
N VAL A 120 -0.13 -7.54 4.21
CA VAL A 120 -1.21 -8.55 4.32
C VAL A 120 -0.95 -9.76 3.41
N LEU A 121 -0.59 -9.52 2.14
CA LEU A 121 -0.28 -10.61 1.20
C LEU A 121 0.95 -11.44 1.64
N ALA A 122 1.93 -10.81 2.30
CA ALA A 122 3.09 -11.49 2.84
C ALA A 122 2.71 -12.41 4.01
N TYR A 123 1.81 -11.97 4.90
CA TYR A 123 1.23 -12.83 5.95
C TYR A 123 0.51 -14.05 5.37
N TYR A 124 -0.09 -13.92 4.18
CA TYR A 124 -0.76 -15.01 3.49
C TYR A 124 0.21 -15.90 2.66
N ASP A 125 1.51 -15.60 2.65
CA ASP A 125 2.55 -16.26 1.82
C ASP A 125 2.26 -16.19 0.30
N LEU A 126 1.61 -15.10 -0.18
CA LEU A 126 1.18 -14.92 -1.58
C LEU A 126 2.12 -13.99 -2.37
N PHE A 127 3.40 -14.39 -2.50
CA PHE A 127 4.43 -13.58 -3.15
C PHE A 127 4.12 -13.22 -4.61
N GLY A 128 3.46 -14.11 -5.37
CA GLY A 128 3.04 -13.81 -6.75
C GLY A 128 2.15 -12.56 -6.81
N ARG A 129 1.20 -12.43 -5.88
CA ARG A 129 0.27 -11.28 -5.79
C ARG A 129 0.98 -10.00 -5.37
N ILE A 130 2.02 -10.10 -4.54
CA ILE A 130 2.89 -8.97 -4.20
C ILE A 130 3.59 -8.45 -5.46
N LEU A 131 4.18 -9.35 -6.26
CA LEU A 131 4.85 -8.98 -7.51
C LEU A 131 3.89 -8.31 -8.50
N VAL A 132 2.67 -8.84 -8.65
CA VAL A 132 1.63 -8.23 -9.50
C VAL A 132 1.32 -6.81 -9.03
N THR A 133 1.17 -6.60 -7.72
CA THR A 133 0.87 -5.27 -7.12
C THR A 133 1.95 -4.25 -7.45
N TRP A 134 3.23 -4.59 -7.20
CA TRP A 134 4.35 -3.68 -7.48
C TRP A 134 4.64 -3.51 -8.97
N THR A 135 4.40 -4.54 -9.77
CA THR A 135 4.49 -4.44 -11.24
C THR A 135 3.43 -3.50 -11.79
N ALA A 136 2.19 -3.58 -11.28
CA ALA A 136 1.14 -2.65 -11.64
C ALA A 136 1.48 -1.20 -11.25
N PHE A 137 2.07 -1.00 -10.07
CA PHE A 137 2.61 0.30 -9.65
C PHE A 137 3.67 0.81 -10.64
N ALA A 138 4.65 -0.03 -10.98
CA ALA A 138 5.77 0.34 -11.82
C ALA A 138 5.33 0.66 -13.26
N ILE A 139 4.48 -0.18 -13.85
CA ILE A 139 3.92 0.03 -15.19
C ILE A 139 3.04 1.28 -15.18
N GLY A 140 2.16 1.44 -14.20
CA GLY A 140 1.32 2.64 -14.07
C GLY A 140 2.16 3.92 -13.98
N SER A 141 3.24 3.88 -13.20
CA SER A 141 4.18 5.01 -13.08
C SER A 141 4.89 5.31 -14.39
N GLY A 142 5.42 4.27 -15.05
CA GLY A 142 6.15 4.40 -16.30
C GLY A 142 5.27 4.94 -17.43
N LEU A 143 4.10 4.35 -17.63
CA LEU A 143 3.16 4.78 -18.67
C LEU A 143 2.69 6.22 -18.44
N ALA A 144 2.31 6.57 -17.20
CA ALA A 144 1.88 7.93 -16.89
C ALA A 144 3.00 8.95 -17.07
N THR A 145 4.25 8.59 -16.77
CA THR A 145 5.42 9.45 -17.00
C THR A 145 5.68 9.64 -18.49
N LEU A 146 5.62 8.56 -19.29
CA LEU A 146 5.83 8.62 -20.74
C LEU A 146 4.77 9.47 -21.44
N LEU A 147 3.50 9.33 -21.03
CA LEU A 147 2.39 10.13 -21.59
C LEU A 147 2.52 11.64 -21.31
N GLN A 148 3.28 12.01 -20.28
CA GLN A 148 3.43 13.39 -19.83
C GLN A 148 4.82 13.98 -20.13
N TRP A 149 5.64 13.29 -20.90
CA TRP A 149 7.05 13.65 -21.11
C TRP A 149 7.26 15.11 -21.56
N ASP A 150 6.41 15.60 -22.47
CA ASP A 150 6.54 16.93 -23.08
C ASP A 150 5.76 18.05 -22.35
N THR A 151 5.09 17.74 -21.23
CA THR A 151 4.24 18.71 -20.51
C THR A 151 4.99 19.60 -19.50
N GLY A 152 6.30 19.42 -19.38
CA GLY A 152 7.18 20.26 -18.55
C GLY A 152 6.98 20.08 -17.04
N PHE A 153 7.36 21.10 -16.26
CA PHE A 153 7.42 21.02 -14.79
C PHE A 153 6.07 20.75 -14.11
N ALA A 154 4.95 21.12 -14.75
CA ALA A 154 3.61 20.94 -14.19
C ALA A 154 3.20 19.46 -14.06
N ALA A 155 3.83 18.57 -14.84
CA ALA A 155 3.56 17.13 -14.80
C ALA A 155 4.42 16.35 -13.80
N PHE A 156 5.35 17.00 -13.12
CA PHE A 156 6.19 16.32 -12.15
C PHE A 156 5.36 15.72 -11.00
N GLY A 157 5.74 14.53 -10.57
CA GLY A 157 5.05 13.73 -9.54
C GLY A 157 3.76 13.02 -9.99
N TRP A 158 3.14 13.39 -11.11
CA TRP A 158 1.91 12.72 -11.59
C TRP A 158 2.14 11.27 -11.97
N GLY A 159 3.29 10.94 -12.57
CA GLY A 159 3.66 9.57 -12.89
C GLY A 159 3.64 8.67 -11.66
N TYR A 160 4.38 9.06 -10.62
CA TYR A 160 4.40 8.36 -9.33
C TYR A 160 3.00 8.24 -8.71
N MET A 161 2.21 9.32 -8.68
CA MET A 161 0.87 9.28 -8.10
C MET A 161 -0.06 8.33 -8.86
N ALA A 162 -0.05 8.36 -10.19
CA ALA A 162 -0.86 7.47 -11.01
C ALA A 162 -0.47 5.99 -10.79
N GLY A 163 0.82 5.69 -10.74
CA GLY A 163 1.30 4.35 -10.39
C GLY A 163 0.87 3.92 -8.98
N ALA A 164 0.92 4.83 -8.01
CA ALA A 164 0.45 4.54 -6.65
C ALA A 164 -1.05 4.23 -6.60
N VAL A 165 -1.88 4.95 -7.34
CA VAL A 165 -3.33 4.68 -7.45
C VAL A 165 -3.59 3.32 -8.10
N VAL A 166 -2.90 3.01 -9.21
CA VAL A 166 -3.03 1.72 -9.91
C VAL A 166 -2.59 0.57 -9.01
N GLY A 167 -1.40 0.68 -8.41
CA GLY A 167 -0.88 -0.32 -7.48
C GLY A 167 -1.82 -0.53 -6.29
N ALA A 168 -2.34 0.55 -5.70
CA ALA A 168 -3.26 0.47 -4.56
C ALA A 168 -4.55 -0.25 -4.93
N SER A 169 -5.10 0.05 -6.10
CA SER A 169 -6.33 -0.57 -6.61
C SER A 169 -6.14 -2.07 -6.84
N VAL A 170 -5.04 -2.45 -7.49
CA VAL A 170 -4.69 -3.86 -7.73
C VAL A 170 -4.41 -4.59 -6.42
N GLY A 171 -3.61 -4.01 -5.53
CA GLY A 171 -3.28 -4.61 -4.24
C GLY A 171 -4.50 -4.84 -3.36
N LEU A 172 -5.41 -3.86 -3.28
CA LEU A 172 -6.66 -4.01 -2.54
C LEU A 172 -7.56 -5.10 -3.13
N ALA A 173 -7.68 -5.18 -4.45
CA ALA A 173 -8.46 -6.22 -5.10
C ALA A 173 -7.91 -7.62 -4.78
N LEU A 174 -6.59 -7.80 -4.87
CA LEU A 174 -5.91 -9.07 -4.57
C LEU A 174 -6.03 -9.46 -3.10
N VAL A 175 -5.93 -8.50 -2.17
CA VAL A 175 -6.14 -8.72 -0.73
C VAL A 175 -7.58 -9.08 -0.42
N ALA A 176 -8.55 -8.39 -1.02
CA ALA A 176 -9.97 -8.68 -0.81
C ALA A 176 -10.31 -10.10 -1.27
N GLU A 177 -9.88 -10.47 -2.48
CA GLU A 177 -10.06 -11.82 -3.03
C GLU A 177 -9.34 -12.88 -2.17
N ALA A 178 -8.10 -12.62 -1.74
CA ALA A 178 -7.35 -13.53 -0.89
C ALA A 178 -8.01 -13.73 0.47
N THR A 179 -8.54 -12.66 1.07
CA THR A 179 -9.19 -12.71 2.39
C THR A 179 -10.49 -13.52 2.33
N VAL A 180 -11.26 -13.40 1.24
CA VAL A 180 -12.47 -14.23 1.01
C VAL A 180 -12.14 -15.71 0.80
N ASN A 181 -10.94 -16.03 0.34
CA ASN A 181 -10.52 -17.42 0.09
C ASN A 181 -9.46 -17.91 1.10
N LEU A 182 -9.26 -17.19 2.21
CA LEU A 182 -8.08 -17.32 3.05
C LEU A 182 -7.85 -18.74 3.58
N THR A 183 -8.90 -19.37 4.12
CA THR A 183 -8.80 -20.74 4.65
C THR A 183 -8.39 -21.75 3.56
N TYR A 184 -8.93 -21.59 2.35
CA TYR A 184 -8.54 -22.45 1.22
C TYR A 184 -7.09 -22.22 0.80
N LEU A 185 -6.68 -20.96 0.69
CA LEU A 185 -5.32 -20.59 0.28
C LEU A 185 -4.27 -21.10 1.27
N LEU A 186 -4.52 -20.96 2.58
CA LEU A 186 -3.58 -21.38 3.61
C LEU A 186 -3.35 -22.90 3.65
N PHE A 187 -4.40 -23.71 3.48
CA PHE A 187 -4.30 -25.16 3.71
C PHE A 187 -4.22 -26.00 2.44
N VAL A 188 -4.73 -25.50 1.32
CA VAL A 188 -4.81 -26.22 0.06
C VAL A 188 -4.01 -25.50 -1.02
N GLY A 189 -4.37 -24.24 -1.30
CA GLY A 189 -3.83 -23.50 -2.44
C GLY A 189 -2.33 -23.27 -2.37
N ASN A 190 -1.78 -23.05 -1.18
CA ASN A 190 -0.36 -22.74 -0.97
C ASN A 190 0.41 -23.88 -0.29
N ASN A 191 -0.19 -25.07 -0.15
CA ASN A 191 0.44 -26.21 0.51
C ASN A 191 1.31 -27.01 -0.49
N PRO A 192 2.65 -27.01 -0.38
CA PRO A 192 3.52 -27.69 -1.33
C PRO A 192 3.27 -29.21 -1.40
N SER A 193 2.77 -29.80 -0.32
CA SER A 193 2.40 -31.21 -0.28
C SER A 193 1.16 -31.54 -1.13
N VAL A 194 0.36 -30.54 -1.50
CA VAL A 194 -0.86 -30.69 -2.32
C VAL A 194 -0.64 -30.21 -3.75
N VAL A 195 -0.07 -29.02 -3.94
CA VAL A 195 0.06 -28.37 -5.26
C VAL A 195 1.45 -28.48 -5.89
N GLY A 196 2.43 -29.07 -5.19
CA GLY A 196 3.82 -29.14 -5.63
C GLY A 196 4.51 -27.77 -5.67
N HIS A 197 5.69 -27.70 -6.30
CA HIS A 197 6.54 -26.50 -6.30
C HIS A 197 5.95 -25.29 -7.06
N GLY A 198 4.87 -25.46 -7.83
CA GLY A 198 4.26 -24.43 -8.67
C GLY A 198 3.20 -23.56 -7.99
N GLY A 199 2.74 -23.92 -6.79
CA GLY A 199 1.62 -23.25 -6.11
C GLY A 199 1.87 -21.80 -5.68
N ARG A 200 3.14 -21.45 -5.42
CA ARG A 200 3.54 -20.14 -4.87
C ARG A 200 3.46 -18.96 -5.85
N LEU A 201 3.16 -19.22 -7.12
CA LEU A 201 3.11 -18.21 -8.18
C LEU A 201 1.72 -17.58 -8.38
N LEU A 202 0.68 -18.07 -7.68
CA LEU A 202 -0.72 -17.62 -7.82
C LEU A 202 -1.27 -16.96 -6.53
#